data_AF-A0A2V5ZCS8-F1
#
_entry.id   AF-A0A2V5ZCS8-F1
#
_cell.length_a   1.000
_cell.length_b   1.000
_cell.length_c   1.000
_cell.angle_alpha   90.00
_cell.angle_beta   90.00
_cell.angle_gamma   90.00
#
_symmetry.space_group_name_H-M   'P 1'
#
loop_
_entity.id
_entity.type
_entity.pdbx_description
1 polymer ?
#
loop_
_entity_poly.entity_id
_entity_poly.type
_entity_poly.pdbx_seq_one_letter_code
_entity_poly.pdbx_strand_id
1 'polypeptide(L)' 'FYFGDRFTFDVSSESLPGVTRHFTSFSAAAEEAGLSRIYAGQHFRTDHIGGKDLGGQVAESIDGSILLREE' A
#
# COMPACT_ATOMS: atom_id res chain seq x y z
N PHE A 1 11.33 8.91 -3.68
CA PHE A 1 10.57 8.52 -4.88
C PHE A 1 9.39 9.49 -5.09
N TYR A 2 9.05 9.84 -6.34
CA TYR A 2 8.33 11.05 -6.81
C TYR A 2 7.51 11.89 -5.80
N PHE A 3 6.58 11.31 -5.04
CA PHE A 3 5.71 12.05 -4.11
C PHE A 3 6.10 11.92 -2.62
N GLY A 4 6.96 10.97 -2.27
CA GLY A 4 7.25 10.58 -0.89
C GLY A 4 6.08 9.86 -0.20
N ASP A 5 6.31 9.28 0.97
CA ASP A 5 5.25 8.54 1.70
C ASP A 5 4.15 9.46 2.24
N ARG A 6 4.53 10.61 2.81
CA ARG A 6 3.63 11.60 3.43
C ARG A 6 2.92 12.46 2.37
N PHE A 7 2.04 11.82 1.62
CA PHE A 7 1.20 12.44 0.61
C PHE A 7 -0.27 12.29 1.01
N THR A 8 -1.02 13.39 1.01
CA THR A 8 -2.46 13.38 1.34
C THR A 8 -3.28 13.18 0.09
N PHE A 9 -4.20 12.20 0.12
CA PHE A 9 -5.05 11.88 -1.02
C PHE A 9 -6.35 11.21 -0.59
N ASP A 10 -7.32 11.27 -1.50
CA ASP A 10 -8.66 10.72 -1.34
C ASP A 10 -8.87 9.55 -2.31
N VAL A 11 -9.57 8.51 -1.84
CA VAL A 11 -9.90 7.33 -2.64
C VAL A 11 -11.40 7.07 -2.60
N SER A 12 -12.04 7.05 -3.77
CA SER A 12 -13.42 6.57 -3.94
C SER A 12 -13.45 5.07 -4.28
N SER A 13 -14.63 4.47 -4.20
CA SER A 13 -14.82 3.05 -4.51
C SER A 13 -16.05 2.82 -5.37
N GLU A 14 -15.87 2.15 -6.51
CA GLU A 14 -16.98 1.72 -7.38
C GLU A 14 -17.89 0.71 -6.68
N SER A 15 -17.34 -0.14 -5.80
CA SER A 15 -18.12 -1.12 -5.02
C SER A 15 -18.78 -0.52 -3.79
N LEU A 16 -18.44 0.72 -3.42
CA LEU A 16 -19.07 1.45 -2.32
C LEU A 16 -19.36 2.91 -2.71
N PRO A 17 -20.36 3.15 -3.59
CA PRO A 17 -20.68 4.48 -4.08
C PRO A 17 -21.02 5.46 -2.95
N GLY A 18 -20.54 6.70 -3.08
CA GLY A 18 -20.77 7.76 -2.09
C GLY A 18 -19.85 7.73 -0.87
N VAL A 19 -18.95 6.75 -0.77
CA VAL A 19 -17.94 6.70 0.29
C VAL A 19 -16.57 7.11 -0.25
N THR A 20 -15.96 8.08 0.43
CA THR A 20 -14.58 8.54 0.20
C THR A 20 -13.75 8.24 1.43
N ARG A 21 -12.57 7.64 1.22
CA ARG A 21 -11.55 7.47 2.27
C ARG A 21 -10.47 8.52 2.09
N HIS A 22 -9.98 9.03 3.22
CA HIS A 22 -8.97 10.08 3.27
C HIS A 22 -7.69 9.52 3.91
N PHE A 23 -6.55 9.64 3.24
CA PHE A 23 -5.27 9.16 3.73
C PHE A 23 -4.24 10.29 3.75
N THR A 24 -3.35 10.26 4.74
CA THR A 24 -2.23 11.22 4.88
C THR A 24 -0.89 10.63 4.45
N SER A 25 -0.84 9.34 4.14
CA SER A 25 0.31 8.68 3.55
C SER A 25 -0.07 7.44 2.74
N PHE A 26 0.80 7.07 1.78
CA PHE A 26 0.64 5.82 1.03
C PHE A 26 0.76 4.58 1.93
N SER A 27 1.64 4.63 2.94
CA SER A 27 1.79 3.53 3.90
C SER A 27 0.54 3.32 4.75
N ALA A 28 -0.21 4.39 5.09
CA ALA A 28 -1.48 4.26 5.79
C ALA A 28 -2.54 3.56 4.92
N ALA A 29 -2.63 3.93 3.64
CA ALA A 29 -3.53 3.26 2.70
C ALA A 29 -3.15 1.78 2.48
N ALA A 30 -1.84 1.47 2.38
CA ALA A 30 -1.36 0.10 2.25
C ALA A 30 -1.68 -0.75 3.49
N GLU A 31 -1.56 -0.18 4.71
CA GLU A 31 -1.95 -0.86 5.94
C GLU A 31 -3.44 -1.18 5.96
N GLU A 32 -4.30 -0.22 5.63
CA GLU A 32 -5.75 -0.44 5.57
C GLU A 32 -6.11 -1.50 4.53
N ALA A 33 -5.48 -1.46 3.34
CA ALA A 33 -5.69 -2.44 2.28
C ALA A 33 -5.33 -3.86 2.75
N GLY A 34 -4.21 -4.04 3.45
CA GLY A 34 -3.82 -5.33 4.01
C GLY A 34 -4.78 -5.83 5.11
N LEU A 35 -5.12 -4.95 6.07
CA LEU A 35 -6.08 -5.27 7.14
C LEU A 35 -7.46 -5.64 6.61
N SER A 36 -7.89 -5.07 5.48
CA SER A 36 -9.16 -5.42 4.83
C SER A 36 -9.29 -6.91 4.55
N ARG A 37 -8.17 -7.60 4.30
CA ARG A 37 -8.16 -9.04 4.01
C ARG A 37 -8.41 -9.89 5.26
N ILE A 38 -7.94 -9.41 6.40
CA ILE A 38 -8.22 -10.02 7.71
C ILE A 38 -9.69 -9.78 8.07
N TYR A 39 -10.20 -8.56 7.90
CA TYR A 39 -11.61 -8.25 8.19
C TYR A 39 -12.59 -9.03 7.30
N ALA A 40 -12.19 -9.35 6.07
CA ALA A 40 -12.94 -10.23 5.17
C ALA A 40 -12.83 -11.73 5.51
N GLY A 41 -12.03 -12.10 6.51
CA GLY A 41 -11.82 -13.50 6.92
C GLY A 41 -10.99 -14.33 5.94
N GLN A 42 -10.18 -13.69 5.09
CA GLN A 42 -9.45 -14.36 4.00
C GLN A 42 -7.99 -14.68 4.33
N HIS A 43 -7.38 -13.89 5.23
CA HIS A 43 -5.95 -13.98 5.55
C HIS A 43 -5.71 -13.91 7.05
N PHE A 44 -4.63 -14.55 7.50
CA PHE A 44 -4.16 -14.45 8.88
C PHE A 44 -3.19 -13.27 9.05
N ARG A 45 -2.94 -12.89 10.31
CA ARG A 45 -1.98 -11.82 10.64
C ARG A 45 -0.58 -12.09 10.08
N THR A 46 -0.16 -13.35 10.03
CA THR A 46 1.13 -13.76 9.45
C THR A 46 1.23 -13.41 7.98
N ASP A 47 0.14 -13.56 7.21
CA ASP A 47 0.11 -13.25 5.79
C ASP A 47 0.24 -11.73 5.55
N HIS A 48 -0.41 -10.92 6.40
CA HIS A 48 -0.31 -9.46 6.34
C HIS A 48 1.12 -8.98 6.61
N ILE A 49 1.75 -9.49 7.67
CA ILE A 49 3.13 -9.12 8.03
C ILE A 49 4.09 -9.55 6.91
N GLY A 50 4.05 -10.83 6.52
CA GLY A 50 4.95 -11.34 5.48
C GLY A 50 4.72 -10.68 4.12
N GLY A 51 3.48 -10.39 3.77
CA GLY A 51 3.13 -9.70 2.52
C GLY A 51 3.64 -8.26 2.47
N LYS A 52 3.55 -7.52 3.58
CA LYS A 52 4.13 -6.17 3.68
C LYS A 52 5.64 -6.19 3.53
N ASP A 53 6.32 -7.10 4.22
CA ASP A 53 7.78 -7.23 4.15
C ASP A 53 8.22 -7.59 2.73
N LEU A 54 7.55 -8.55 2.09
CA LEU A 54 7.82 -8.94 0.70
C LEU A 54 7.61 -7.77 -0.26
N GLY A 55 6.50 -7.04 -0.13
CA GLY A 55 6.21 -5.88 -0.97
C GLY A 55 7.29 -4.80 -0.86
N GLY A 56 7.79 -4.54 0.35
CA GLY A 56 8.91 -3.63 0.58
C GLY A 56 10.20 -4.06 -0.14
N GLN A 57 10.56 -5.35 -0.05
CA GLN A 57 11.73 -5.90 -0.72
C GLN A 57 11.62 -5.82 -2.26
N VAL A 58 10.42 -6.07 -2.80
CA VAL A 58 10.16 -5.90 -4.23
C VAL A 58 10.32 -4.44 -4.64
N ALA A 59 9.78 -3.49 -3.86
CA ALA A 59 9.92 -2.07 -4.15
C ALA A 59 11.39 -1.63 -4.14
N GLU A 60 12.17 -2.04 -3.14
CA GLU A 60 13.61 -1.75 -3.05
C GLU A 60 14.37 -2.30 -4.27
N SER A 61 14.05 -3.54 -4.69
CA SER A 61 14.64 -4.15 -5.87
C SER A 61 14.34 -3.35 -7.15
N ILE A 62 13.10 -2.90 -7.35
CA ILE A 62 12.70 -2.13 -8.54
C ILE A 62 13.30 -0.72 -8.51
N ASP A 63 13.31 -0.07 -7.35
CA ASP A 63 13.92 1.24 -7.18
C ASP A 63 15.41 1.20 -7.54
N GLY A 64 16.15 0.23 -7.01
CA GLY A 64 17.59 0.09 -7.26
C GLY A 64 17.96 -0.42 -8.66
N SER A 65 17.07 -1.16 -9.34
CA SER A 65 17.39 -1.78 -10.63
C SER A 65 16.85 -1.04 -11.85
N ILE A 66 15.70 -0.36 -11.73
CA ILE A 66 14.97 0.23 -12.86
C ILE A 66 14.77 1.73 -12.66
N LEU A 67 14.27 2.16 -11.50
CA LEU A 67 13.70 3.51 -11.37
C LEU A 67 14.70 4.58 -10.94
N LEU A 68 15.74 4.22 -10.18
CA LEU A 68 16.77 5.14 -9.68
C LEU A 68 18.15 4.86 -10.28
N ARG A 69 18.20 4.11 -11.37
CA ARG A 69 19.47 3.82 -12.04
C ARG A 69 20.01 5.11 -12.65
N GLU A 70 21.08 5.65 -12.07
CA GLU A 70 21.90 6.66 -12.73
C GLU A 70 22.65 5.97 -13.88
N GLU A 71 22.63 6.56 -15.08
CA GLU A 71 23.41 6.07 -16.23
C GLU A 71 24.93 6.15 -15.98
#